data_AF-A0A924GK04-F1
#
_entry.id   AF-A0A924GK04-F1
#
_cell.length_a   1.000
_cell.length_b   1.000
_cell.length_c   1.000
_cell.angle_alpha   90.00
_cell.angle_beta   90.00
_cell.angle_gamma   90.00
#
_symmetry.space_group_name_H-M   'P 1'
#
loop_
_entity.id
_entity.type
_entity.pdbx_description
1 polymer ?
#
loop_
_entity_poly.entity_id
_entity_poly.type
_entity_poly.pdbx_seq_one_letter_code
_entity_poly.pdbx_strand_id
1 'polypeptide(L)'
;GPVKVYGIDFGPGSLRMLETLPHVGAVIAGDDSERIIRLFRMLQAELEDRGPRFAAANASSIVEYRRLANRPQEPRILLLIDGFPNFRNDFEIPAGRSIWYDVFKDILSDGRQLGIHVALTADRAGAVPASIGSGIQRKVVLRLADDGYGMLDVPSDILGSKSPAGRAIVDGFETQIAILGGSSSVSEQASATKSLAEAMVRAGVASAPGIGPLPKEYADAELPPAIAGEPVLGISDVDLGPLGFDPVGTFLLAGPPASGRSNALHALARSVQRFDPDARLYYLGNARSPLSQAMPWTGSATTAEAVAAPAKDLSAAIADADTEGRIVVLIESIGDYLQTPADGAIVELARAAKRSDHLVIAEAEMSAWGSSWPLLGEFKNGRRGFLLQPETVEGDIILKTQLPRINKSEFPPGRGMYIAKGKSARVQLPLVEG
;
A
#
# COMPACT_ATOMS: atom_id res chain seq x y z
N GLY A 1 29.17 -0.23 11.61
CA GLY A 1 27.77 -0.54 11.93
C GLY A 1 27.02 -0.82 10.65
N PRO A 2 25.95 -1.62 10.68
CA PRO A 2 25.24 -2.09 9.50
C PRO A 2 24.57 -0.94 8.73
N VAL A 3 24.22 -1.22 7.48
CA VAL A 3 23.50 -0.32 6.57
C VAL A 3 22.40 -1.10 5.85
N LYS A 4 21.26 -0.46 5.62
CA LYS A 4 20.18 -0.90 4.73
C LYS A 4 20.11 0.08 3.57
N VAL A 5 19.94 -0.41 2.36
CA VAL A 5 19.89 0.41 1.14
C VAL A 5 18.55 0.21 0.45
N TYR A 6 17.94 1.30 0.04
CA TYR A 6 16.70 1.32 -0.75
C TYR A 6 16.87 2.25 -1.92
N GLY A 7 16.50 1.83 -3.12
CA GLY A 7 16.63 2.61 -4.35
C GLY A 7 15.29 2.92 -5.00
N ILE A 8 15.20 4.10 -5.58
CA ILE A 8 14.13 4.54 -6.48
C ILE A 8 14.79 4.91 -7.81
N ASP A 9 14.41 4.24 -8.89
CA ASP A 9 15.04 4.33 -10.20
C ASP A 9 14.07 4.96 -11.22
N PHE A 10 14.19 6.27 -11.43
CA PHE A 10 13.56 7.00 -12.55
C PHE A 10 14.48 7.11 -13.77
N GLY A 11 15.60 6.38 -13.76
CA GLY A 11 16.57 6.31 -14.83
C GLY A 11 16.35 5.08 -15.73
N PRO A 12 17.39 4.64 -16.44
CA PRO A 12 17.31 3.51 -17.37
C PRO A 12 17.30 2.12 -16.68
N GLY A 13 17.15 2.04 -15.35
CA GLY A 13 17.19 0.76 -14.62
C GLY A 13 18.58 0.37 -14.11
N SER A 14 19.50 1.33 -13.96
CA SER A 14 20.90 1.08 -13.61
C SER A 14 21.06 0.52 -12.20
N LEU A 15 20.16 0.87 -11.27
CA LEU A 15 20.24 0.45 -9.87
C LEU A 15 19.90 -1.04 -9.67
N ARG A 16 19.20 -1.67 -10.61
CA ARG A 16 18.70 -3.07 -10.46
C ARG A 16 19.81 -4.08 -10.16
N MET A 17 21.04 -3.86 -10.64
CA MET A 17 22.16 -4.76 -10.34
C MET A 17 22.45 -4.88 -8.83
N LEU A 18 22.13 -3.84 -8.06
CA LEU A 18 22.35 -3.79 -6.61
C LEU A 18 21.39 -4.70 -5.84
N GLU A 19 20.24 -5.10 -6.40
CA GLU A 19 19.25 -5.95 -5.72
C GLU A 19 19.81 -7.31 -5.30
N THR A 20 20.93 -7.74 -5.91
CA THR A 20 21.61 -8.98 -5.53
C THR A 20 22.32 -8.89 -4.18
N LEU A 21 22.62 -7.68 -3.68
CA LEU A 21 23.37 -7.47 -2.45
C LEU A 21 22.44 -7.61 -1.22
N PRO A 22 22.84 -8.34 -0.16
CA PRO A 22 21.93 -8.68 0.96
C PRO A 22 21.41 -7.45 1.71
N HIS A 23 22.24 -6.43 1.89
CA HIS A 23 21.88 -5.17 2.55
C HIS A 23 20.99 -4.24 1.72
N VAL A 24 20.66 -4.59 0.47
CA VAL A 24 19.72 -3.84 -0.38
C VAL A 24 18.34 -4.45 -0.20
N GLY A 25 17.39 -3.67 0.31
CA GLY A 25 16.03 -4.15 0.58
C GLY A 25 15.14 -4.08 -0.67
N ALA A 26 15.27 -3.03 -1.46
CA ALA A 26 14.52 -2.90 -2.71
C ALA A 26 15.19 -1.91 -3.66
N VAL A 27 15.07 -2.17 -4.97
CA VAL A 27 15.19 -1.16 -6.01
C VAL A 27 13.83 -1.07 -6.71
N ILE A 28 13.23 0.11 -6.67
CA ILE A 28 11.86 0.34 -7.09
C ILE A 28 11.88 1.19 -8.35
N ALA A 29 11.23 0.74 -9.42
CA ALA A 29 11.11 1.54 -10.63
C ALA A 29 10.21 2.77 -10.38
N GLY A 30 10.50 3.88 -11.06
CA GLY A 30 9.78 5.15 -10.89
C GLY A 30 8.27 5.08 -11.16
N ASP A 31 7.83 4.13 -11.98
CA ASP A 31 6.41 3.88 -12.28
C ASP A 31 5.69 3.03 -11.22
N ASP A 32 6.43 2.33 -10.35
CA ASP A 32 5.87 1.56 -9.23
C ASP A 32 5.58 2.47 -8.02
N SER A 33 4.57 3.31 -8.22
CA SER A 33 4.13 4.31 -7.24
C SER A 33 3.78 3.68 -5.89
N GLU A 34 3.22 2.47 -5.89
CA GLU A 34 2.79 1.75 -4.70
C GLU A 34 3.98 1.39 -3.80
N ARG A 35 5.02 0.77 -4.37
CA ARG A 35 6.23 0.43 -3.62
C ARG A 35 6.99 1.68 -3.17
N ILE A 36 7.03 2.75 -3.98
CA ILE A 36 7.67 4.02 -3.60
C ILE A 36 6.97 4.63 -2.38
N ILE A 37 5.63 4.72 -2.42
CA ILE A 37 4.84 5.24 -1.30
C ILE A 37 5.08 4.41 -0.04
N ARG A 38 5.12 3.08 -0.17
CA ARG A 38 5.38 2.20 0.97
C ARG A 38 6.79 2.33 1.53
N LEU A 39 7.79 2.52 0.68
CA LEU A 39 9.14 2.87 1.12
C LEU A 39 9.13 4.16 1.93
N PHE A 40 8.47 5.22 1.47
CA PHE A 40 8.37 6.47 2.23
C PHE A 40 7.61 6.32 3.55
N ARG A 41 6.52 5.53 3.60
CA ARG A 41 5.84 5.19 4.86
C ARG A 41 6.78 4.54 5.87
N MET A 42 7.56 3.56 5.43
CA MET A 42 8.55 2.88 6.27
C MET A 42 9.63 3.85 6.76
N LEU A 43 10.15 4.72 5.89
CA LEU A 43 11.15 5.71 6.27
C LEU A 43 10.60 6.76 7.24
N GLN A 44 9.35 7.20 7.05
CA GLN A 44 8.66 8.10 7.97
C GLN A 44 8.48 7.47 9.34
N ALA A 45 8.00 6.23 9.41
CA ALA A 45 7.87 5.48 10.66
C ALA A 45 9.22 5.33 11.38
N GLU A 46 10.31 5.14 10.64
CA GLU A 46 11.66 5.09 11.21
C GLU A 46 12.10 6.45 11.78
N LEU A 47 11.78 7.58 11.13
CA LEU A 47 12.04 8.92 11.68
C LEU A 47 11.26 9.12 12.99
N GLU A 48 9.97 8.78 12.99
CA GLU A 48 9.06 8.92 14.13
C GLU A 48 9.44 8.00 15.31
N ASP A 49 9.98 6.81 15.06
CA ASP A 49 10.54 5.93 16.09
C ASP A 49 11.89 6.46 16.63
N ARG A 50 12.82 6.80 15.73
CA ARG A 50 14.20 7.14 16.12
C ARG A 50 14.28 8.46 16.86
N GLY A 51 13.48 9.46 16.52
CA GLY A 51 13.52 10.78 17.15
C GLY A 51 13.39 10.71 18.68
N PRO A 52 12.24 10.26 19.20
CA PRO A 52 12.02 10.09 20.64
C PRO A 52 13.00 9.10 21.29
N ARG A 53 13.33 8.00 20.58
CA ARG A 53 14.22 6.96 21.10
C ARG A 53 15.67 7.43 21.25
N PHE A 54 16.16 8.25 20.34
CA PHE A 54 17.50 8.84 20.41
C PHE A 54 17.55 9.93 21.47
N ALA A 55 16.52 10.78 21.53
CA ALA A 55 16.37 11.80 22.55
C ALA A 55 16.35 11.20 23.98
N ALA A 56 15.60 10.11 24.20
CA ALA A 56 15.55 9.41 25.49
C ALA A 56 16.92 8.84 25.93
N ALA A 57 17.79 8.53 24.97
CA ALA A 57 19.17 8.08 25.22
C ALA A 57 20.18 9.25 25.32
N ASN A 58 19.72 10.51 25.24
CA ASN A 58 20.55 11.72 25.14
C ASN A 58 21.58 11.64 23.99
N ALA A 59 21.19 11.06 22.86
CA ALA A 59 22.03 10.90 21.69
C ALA A 59 21.61 11.89 20.59
N SER A 60 22.56 12.69 20.09
CA SER A 60 22.36 13.65 19.00
C SER A 60 22.64 13.07 17.61
N SER A 61 23.14 11.83 17.54
CA SER A 61 23.42 11.14 16.29
C SER A 61 23.32 9.62 16.44
N ILE A 62 23.16 8.90 15.33
CA ILE A 62 23.22 7.42 15.33
C ILE A 62 24.53 6.87 15.93
N VAL A 63 25.65 7.60 15.78
CA VAL A 63 26.94 7.17 16.34
C VAL A 63 26.88 7.23 17.87
N GLU A 64 26.37 8.33 18.42
CA GLU A 64 26.17 8.46 19.85
C GLU A 64 25.13 7.47 20.36
N TYR A 65 24.02 7.27 19.63
CA TYR A 65 22.97 6.35 20.03
C TYR A 65 23.47 4.92 20.14
N ARG A 66 24.19 4.43 19.12
CA ARG A 66 24.82 3.09 19.13
C ARG A 66 25.69 2.89 20.38
N ARG A 67 26.41 3.93 20.81
CA ARG A 67 27.30 3.90 21.97
C ARG A 67 26.55 4.02 23.30
N LEU A 68 25.71 5.04 23.46
CA LEU A 68 25.00 5.38 24.71
C LEU A 68 23.91 4.37 25.05
N ALA A 69 23.18 3.87 24.05
CA ALA A 69 22.11 2.88 24.25
C ALA A 69 22.60 1.42 24.16
N ASN A 70 23.91 1.19 23.96
CA ASN A 70 24.49 -0.12 23.68
C ASN A 70 23.76 -0.88 22.54
N ARG A 71 23.50 -0.18 21.44
CA ARG A 71 22.82 -0.70 20.24
C ARG A 71 23.73 -0.67 19.02
N PRO A 72 24.88 -1.38 18.99
CA PRO A 72 25.87 -1.28 17.90
C PRO A 72 25.31 -1.71 16.53
N GLN A 73 24.23 -2.49 16.52
CA GLN A 73 23.57 -3.00 15.31
C GLN A 73 22.45 -2.11 14.78
N GLU A 74 22.15 -0.97 15.41
CA GLU A 74 21.19 0.01 14.86
C GLU A 74 21.64 0.40 13.44
N PRO A 75 20.93 0.08 12.35
CA PRO A 75 21.44 0.27 11.00
C PRO A 75 21.36 1.73 10.55
N ARG A 76 22.26 2.13 9.66
CA ARG A 76 22.00 3.30 8.81
C ARG A 76 21.02 2.92 7.71
N ILE A 77 20.24 3.87 7.22
CA ILE A 77 19.44 3.71 6.02
C ILE A 77 19.98 4.64 4.95
N LEU A 78 20.20 4.13 3.75
CA LEU A 78 20.59 4.91 2.58
C LEU A 78 19.49 4.80 1.51
N LEU A 79 18.84 5.92 1.24
CA LEU A 79 17.89 6.09 0.15
C LEU A 79 18.63 6.59 -1.09
N LEU A 80 18.55 5.83 -2.18
CA LEU A 80 19.07 6.20 -3.50
C LEU A 80 17.91 6.69 -4.38
N ILE A 81 18.07 7.84 -5.04
CA ILE A 81 17.10 8.36 -6.01
C ILE A 81 17.84 8.63 -7.32
N ASP A 82 17.70 7.74 -8.30
CA ASP A 82 18.24 7.95 -9.65
C ASP A 82 17.20 8.71 -10.49
N GLY A 83 17.60 9.83 -11.10
CA GLY A 83 16.71 10.68 -11.89
C GLY A 83 15.81 11.60 -11.06
N PHE A 84 16.40 12.39 -10.14
CA PHE A 84 15.68 13.30 -9.25
C PHE A 84 14.64 14.22 -9.95
N PRO A 85 14.90 14.79 -11.14
CA PRO A 85 13.91 15.65 -11.80
C PRO A 85 12.59 14.94 -12.11
N ASN A 86 12.66 13.66 -12.50
CA ASN A 86 11.48 12.85 -12.80
C ASN A 86 10.73 12.51 -11.51
N PHE A 87 11.46 12.09 -10.45
CA PHE A 87 10.88 11.90 -9.12
C PHE A 87 10.11 13.14 -8.65
N ARG A 88 10.75 14.32 -8.77
CA ARG A 88 10.15 15.59 -8.38
C ARG A 88 8.87 15.88 -9.18
N ASN A 89 8.88 15.71 -10.50
CA ASN A 89 7.69 15.93 -11.33
C ASN A 89 6.51 15.04 -10.91
N ASP A 90 6.78 13.79 -10.56
CA ASP A 90 5.75 12.80 -10.23
C ASP A 90 5.22 12.91 -8.78
N PHE A 91 6.00 13.50 -7.88
CA PHE A 91 5.68 13.55 -6.44
C PHE A 91 5.42 14.96 -5.90
N GLU A 92 6.02 16.03 -6.45
CA GLU A 92 5.84 17.39 -5.92
C GLU A 92 4.50 18.00 -6.34
N ILE A 93 4.08 17.79 -7.59
CA ILE A 93 2.92 18.47 -8.19
C ILE A 93 1.59 17.71 -8.00
N PRO A 94 1.51 16.38 -8.23
CA PRO A 94 0.22 15.69 -8.21
C PRO A 94 -0.43 15.64 -6.82
N ALA A 95 -1.69 16.07 -6.75
CA ALA A 95 -2.51 15.96 -5.54
C ALA A 95 -2.55 14.49 -5.04
N GLY A 96 -2.25 14.29 -3.77
CA GLY A 96 -2.16 12.97 -3.13
C GLY A 96 -0.77 12.33 -3.11
N ARG A 97 0.19 12.85 -3.89
CA ARG A 97 1.61 12.43 -3.83
C ARG A 97 2.53 13.46 -3.18
N SER A 98 2.11 14.73 -3.14
CA SER A 98 2.84 15.83 -2.49
C SER A 98 3.19 15.53 -1.02
N ILE A 99 2.32 14.82 -0.30
CA ILE A 99 2.59 14.37 1.08
C ILE A 99 3.87 13.52 1.17
N TRP A 100 4.16 12.67 0.19
CA TRP A 100 5.36 11.84 0.17
C TRP A 100 6.59 12.64 -0.25
N TYR A 101 6.41 13.70 -1.05
CA TYR A 101 7.46 14.68 -1.31
C TYR A 101 7.80 15.49 -0.05
N ASP A 102 6.81 15.79 0.80
CA ASP A 102 7.04 16.39 2.12
C ASP A 102 7.85 15.44 3.03
N VAL A 103 7.47 14.16 3.11
CA VAL A 103 8.25 13.14 3.82
C VAL A 103 9.70 13.06 3.30
N PHE A 104 9.92 13.15 1.99
CA PHE A 104 11.26 13.20 1.42
C PHE A 104 12.07 14.41 1.93
N LYS A 105 11.46 15.59 2.04
CA LYS A 105 12.11 16.79 2.59
C LYS A 105 12.41 16.63 4.09
N ASP A 106 11.54 15.98 4.84
CA ASP A 106 11.76 15.68 6.26
C ASP A 106 12.95 14.73 6.43
N ILE A 107 13.05 13.68 5.60
CA ILE A 107 14.20 12.77 5.57
C ILE A 107 15.51 13.53 5.26
N LEU A 108 15.48 14.46 4.30
CA LEU A 108 16.67 15.27 3.99
C LEU A 108 17.11 16.16 5.15
N SER A 109 16.14 16.73 5.88
CA SER A 109 16.40 17.71 6.94
C SER A 109 16.79 17.03 8.26
N ASP A 110 16.00 16.04 8.69
CA ASP A 110 16.11 15.42 10.02
C ASP A 110 16.80 14.05 9.98
N GLY A 111 16.75 13.37 8.83
CA GLY A 111 17.22 12.00 8.70
C GLY A 111 18.69 11.81 9.06
N ARG A 112 19.56 12.78 8.76
CA ARG A 112 21.01 12.66 8.99
C ARG A 112 21.36 12.33 10.45
N GLN A 113 20.73 13.03 11.41
CA GLN A 113 20.97 12.81 12.84
C GLN A 113 20.48 11.42 13.26
N LEU A 114 19.35 11.00 12.70
CA LEU A 114 18.73 9.70 12.94
C LEU A 114 19.35 8.56 12.12
N GLY A 115 20.39 8.83 11.31
CA GLY A 115 21.11 7.84 10.53
C GLY A 115 20.38 7.37 9.26
N ILE A 116 19.47 8.19 8.74
CA ILE A 116 18.83 8.04 7.43
C ILE A 116 19.48 9.06 6.48
N HIS A 117 19.96 8.59 5.33
CA HIS A 117 20.76 9.39 4.39
C HIS A 117 20.17 9.27 3.00
N VAL A 118 20.32 10.32 2.19
CA VAL A 118 19.86 10.35 0.80
C VAL A 118 21.07 10.56 -0.12
N ALA A 119 21.11 9.81 -1.21
CA ALA A 119 21.94 10.10 -2.38
C ALA A 119 21.02 10.20 -3.60
N LEU A 120 21.15 11.28 -4.37
CA LEU A 120 20.32 11.51 -5.55
C LEU A 120 21.17 11.88 -6.76
N THR A 121 20.68 11.58 -7.95
CA THR A 121 21.30 11.96 -9.22
C THR A 121 20.45 12.99 -9.95
N ALA A 122 21.09 13.90 -10.67
CA ALA A 122 20.47 14.85 -11.57
C ALA A 122 21.35 15.05 -12.80
N ASP A 123 20.73 15.30 -13.95
CA ASP A 123 21.38 15.41 -15.26
C ASP A 123 21.94 16.81 -15.56
N ARG A 124 21.45 17.82 -14.83
CA ARG A 124 21.85 19.24 -14.97
C ARG A 124 21.86 19.93 -13.60
N ALA A 125 22.68 20.95 -13.46
CA ALA A 125 22.83 21.67 -12.18
C ALA A 125 21.51 22.31 -11.71
N GLY A 126 20.76 22.93 -12.63
CA GLY A 126 19.48 23.58 -12.33
C GLY A 126 18.30 22.63 -12.07
N ALA A 127 18.49 21.32 -12.17
CA ALA A 127 17.42 20.34 -11.96
C ALA A 127 17.07 20.17 -10.46
N VAL A 128 18.02 20.50 -9.57
CA VAL A 128 17.85 20.42 -8.12
C VAL A 128 17.54 21.82 -7.59
N PRO A 129 16.34 22.08 -7.03
CA PRO A 129 16.02 23.37 -6.41
C PRO A 129 16.96 23.72 -5.27
N ALA A 130 17.15 25.00 -5.01
CA ALA A 130 17.96 25.48 -3.88
C ALA A 130 17.48 24.96 -2.52
N SER A 131 16.17 24.77 -2.34
CA SER A 131 15.59 24.18 -1.12
C SER A 131 16.13 22.78 -0.83
N ILE A 132 16.27 21.95 -1.87
CA ILE A 132 16.84 20.60 -1.77
C ILE A 132 18.36 20.66 -1.74
N GLY A 133 18.96 21.50 -2.59
CA GLY A 133 20.41 21.67 -2.71
C GLY A 133 21.08 22.10 -1.41
N SER A 134 20.41 22.90 -0.58
CA SER A 134 20.92 23.35 0.72
C SER A 134 21.14 22.21 1.73
N GLY A 135 20.39 21.11 1.61
CA GLY A 135 20.56 19.91 2.43
C GLY A 135 21.66 18.96 1.93
N ILE A 136 22.14 19.14 0.70
CA ILE A 136 23.15 18.27 0.08
C ILE A 136 24.55 18.74 0.51
N GLN A 137 25.16 17.98 1.42
CA GLN A 137 26.47 18.32 2.00
C GLN A 137 27.66 17.97 1.11
N ARG A 138 27.48 16.98 0.25
CA ARG A 138 28.56 16.47 -0.61
C ARG A 138 28.03 16.30 -2.02
N LYS A 139 28.71 16.94 -2.98
CA LYS A 139 28.39 16.88 -4.40
C LYS A 139 29.47 16.06 -5.11
N VAL A 140 29.06 15.15 -5.97
CA VAL A 140 29.95 14.47 -6.92
C VAL A 140 29.59 15.03 -8.29
N VAL A 141 30.39 15.94 -8.81
CA VAL A 141 30.09 16.67 -10.04
C VAL A 141 30.79 15.98 -11.19
N LEU A 142 30.05 15.16 -11.95
CA LEU A 142 30.54 14.56 -13.19
C LEU A 142 30.55 15.59 -14.32
N ARG A 143 31.09 15.20 -15.47
CA ARG A 143 31.03 16.01 -16.68
C ARG A 143 29.58 16.37 -17.04
N LEU A 144 29.29 17.66 -17.07
CA LEU A 144 28.01 18.22 -17.52
C LEU A 144 28.02 18.48 -19.03
N ALA A 145 26.84 18.47 -19.63
CA ALA A 145 26.65 18.82 -21.04
C ALA A 145 26.51 20.34 -21.26
N ASP A 146 26.08 21.07 -20.23
CA ASP A 146 25.90 22.51 -20.20
C ASP A 146 26.97 23.20 -19.33
N ASP A 147 26.98 24.54 -19.33
CA ASP A 147 27.88 25.36 -18.51
C ASP A 147 27.36 25.51 -17.06
N GLY A 148 26.83 24.42 -16.49
CA GLY A 148 26.20 24.39 -15.18
C GLY A 148 27.16 24.35 -13.99
N TYR A 149 28.47 24.26 -14.22
CA TYR A 149 29.48 24.04 -13.17
C TYR A 149 29.49 25.14 -12.11
N GLY A 150 29.29 26.40 -12.51
CA GLY A 150 29.26 27.53 -11.59
C GLY A 150 28.15 27.44 -10.53
N MET A 151 27.00 26.85 -10.85
CA MET A 151 25.91 26.62 -9.89
C MET A 151 26.25 25.54 -8.84
N LEU A 152 27.30 24.76 -9.10
CA LEU A 152 27.76 23.67 -8.24
C LEU A 152 29.08 24.02 -7.53
N ASP A 153 29.53 25.27 -7.61
CA ASP A 153 30.81 25.76 -7.06
C ASP A 153 32.03 25.03 -7.67
N VAL A 154 31.94 24.64 -8.94
CA VAL A 154 33.00 23.95 -9.68
C VAL A 154 33.52 24.85 -10.81
N PRO A 155 34.85 24.95 -11.03
CA PRO A 155 35.40 25.69 -12.17
C PRO A 155 34.89 25.13 -13.51
N SER A 156 34.52 25.99 -14.45
CA SER A 156 33.89 25.58 -15.72
C SER A 156 34.84 24.91 -16.72
N ASP A 157 36.15 25.05 -16.54
CA ASP A 157 37.19 24.52 -17.42
C ASP A 157 37.79 23.19 -16.94
N ILE A 158 37.42 22.73 -15.75
CA ILE A 158 38.06 21.57 -15.10
C ILE A 158 37.65 20.22 -15.72
N LEU A 159 36.42 20.12 -16.24
CA LEU A 159 35.90 18.94 -16.94
C LEU A 159 35.42 19.32 -18.34
N GLY A 160 35.85 18.57 -19.35
CA GLY A 160 35.53 18.86 -20.76
C GLY A 160 35.18 17.61 -21.55
N SER A 161 34.90 17.77 -22.84
CA SER A 161 34.51 16.67 -23.75
C SER A 161 35.55 15.54 -23.85
N LYS A 162 36.81 15.82 -23.51
CA LYS A 162 37.92 14.85 -23.48
C LYS A 162 38.05 14.11 -22.15
N SER A 163 37.35 14.53 -21.10
CA SER A 163 37.39 13.87 -19.80
C SER A 163 36.76 12.47 -19.91
N PRO A 164 37.41 11.41 -19.38
CA PRO A 164 36.89 10.05 -19.48
C PRO A 164 35.59 9.88 -18.68
N ALA A 165 34.81 8.86 -19.02
CA ALA A 165 33.62 8.49 -18.25
C ALA A 165 33.99 8.23 -16.78
N GLY A 166 33.14 8.68 -15.85
CA GLY A 166 33.40 8.58 -14.42
C GLY A 166 34.42 9.60 -13.88
N ARG A 167 34.96 10.51 -14.70
CA ARG A 167 35.69 11.66 -14.20
C ARG A 167 34.74 12.65 -13.51
N ALA A 168 35.10 13.09 -12.31
CA ALA A 168 34.28 13.96 -11.47
C ALA A 168 35.13 14.94 -10.64
N ILE A 169 34.49 15.98 -10.11
CA ILE A 169 35.02 16.81 -9.02
C ILE A 169 34.32 16.39 -7.72
N VAL A 170 35.12 16.05 -6.71
CA VAL A 170 34.64 15.64 -5.38
C VAL A 170 35.46 16.39 -4.34
N ASP A 171 34.79 17.14 -3.46
CA ASP A 171 35.44 17.94 -2.41
C ASP A 171 36.55 18.88 -2.94
N GLY A 172 36.38 19.40 -4.16
CA GLY A 172 37.34 20.27 -4.84
C GLY A 172 38.47 19.54 -5.59
N PHE A 173 38.50 18.20 -5.56
CA PHE A 173 39.54 17.40 -6.21
C PHE A 173 39.03 16.70 -7.46
N GLU A 174 39.85 16.75 -8.53
CA GLU A 174 39.64 15.93 -9.71
C GLU A 174 39.79 14.44 -9.36
N THR A 175 38.71 13.69 -9.50
CA THR A 175 38.55 12.32 -9.02
C THR A 175 38.07 11.42 -10.14
N GLN A 176 38.64 10.22 -10.25
CA GLN A 176 38.11 9.17 -11.11
C GLN A 176 37.27 8.21 -10.26
N ILE A 177 35.99 8.07 -10.58
CA ILE A 177 35.08 7.16 -9.87
C ILE A 177 35.50 5.72 -10.15
N ALA A 178 35.67 4.96 -9.07
CA ALA A 178 35.98 3.53 -9.13
C ALA A 178 34.77 2.74 -9.63
N ILE A 179 35.05 1.70 -10.43
CA ILE A 179 34.05 0.76 -10.94
C ILE A 179 34.28 -0.61 -10.33
N LEU A 180 33.19 -1.28 -9.94
CA LEU A 180 33.27 -2.62 -9.36
C LEU A 180 33.77 -3.60 -10.43
N GLY A 181 34.79 -4.39 -10.10
CA GLY A 181 35.42 -5.34 -11.03
C GLY A 181 36.41 -4.72 -12.01
N GLY A 182 36.63 -3.39 -12.00
CA GLY A 182 37.65 -2.74 -12.84
C GLY A 182 37.32 -2.65 -14.33
N SER A 183 36.10 -3.01 -14.73
CA SER A 183 35.63 -3.03 -16.12
C SER A 183 34.38 -2.19 -16.31
N SER A 184 34.29 -1.51 -17.46
CA SER A 184 33.09 -0.76 -17.87
C SER A 184 32.02 -1.65 -18.51
N SER A 185 32.29 -2.95 -18.65
CA SER A 185 31.33 -3.92 -19.18
C SER A 185 30.23 -4.19 -18.15
N VAL A 186 28.98 -4.01 -18.55
CA VAL A 186 27.79 -4.23 -17.69
C VAL A 186 27.73 -5.67 -17.20
N SER A 187 28.07 -6.65 -18.03
CA SER A 187 28.05 -8.08 -17.65
C SER A 187 29.12 -8.41 -16.61
N GLU A 188 30.31 -7.82 -16.74
CA GLU A 188 31.40 -8.01 -15.77
C GLU A 188 31.09 -7.33 -14.44
N GLN A 189 30.48 -6.14 -14.46
CA GLN A 189 29.99 -5.47 -13.24
C GLN A 189 28.90 -6.28 -12.53
N ALA A 190 27.94 -6.85 -13.27
CA ALA A 190 26.92 -7.72 -12.70
C ALA A 190 27.53 -8.96 -12.04
N SER A 191 28.51 -9.60 -12.69
CA SER A 191 29.24 -10.75 -12.14
C SER A 191 30.03 -10.38 -10.88
N ALA A 192 30.72 -9.24 -10.88
CA ALA A 192 31.45 -8.72 -9.72
C ALA A 192 30.50 -8.40 -8.56
N THR A 193 29.31 -7.84 -8.84
CA THR A 193 28.29 -7.52 -7.84
C THR A 193 27.73 -8.80 -7.20
N LYS A 194 27.46 -9.83 -8.01
CA LYS A 194 27.06 -11.15 -7.50
C LYS A 194 28.14 -11.77 -6.61
N SER A 195 29.40 -11.71 -7.04
CA SER A 195 30.52 -12.23 -6.25
C SER A 195 30.66 -11.50 -4.90
N LEU A 196 30.45 -10.19 -4.90
CA LEU A 196 30.39 -9.38 -3.68
C LEU A 196 29.21 -9.79 -2.79
N ALA A 197 28.01 -9.99 -3.35
CA ALA A 197 26.84 -10.43 -2.61
C ALA A 197 27.10 -11.76 -1.89
N GLU A 198 27.65 -12.75 -2.59
CA GLU A 198 27.99 -14.05 -2.02
C GLU A 198 29.02 -13.92 -0.89
N ALA A 199 30.03 -13.05 -1.04
CA ALA A 199 31.00 -12.77 0.01
C ALA A 199 30.36 -12.11 1.24
N MET A 200 29.43 -11.18 1.05
CA MET A 200 28.68 -10.53 2.12
C MET A 200 27.79 -11.52 2.89
N VAL A 201 27.11 -12.42 2.18
CA VAL A 201 26.31 -13.48 2.80
C VAL A 201 27.19 -14.40 3.63
N ARG A 202 28.35 -14.85 3.09
CA ARG A 202 29.33 -15.63 3.86
C ARG A 202 29.87 -14.89 5.09
N ALA A 203 29.97 -13.57 5.03
CA ALA A 203 30.38 -12.72 6.14
C ALA A 203 29.26 -12.45 7.16
N GLY A 204 28.05 -12.99 6.96
CA GLY A 204 26.92 -12.83 7.88
C GLY A 204 26.25 -11.46 7.80
N VAL A 205 26.36 -10.74 6.69
CA VAL A 205 25.64 -9.47 6.50
C VAL A 205 24.14 -9.75 6.45
N ALA A 206 23.40 -9.13 7.38
CA ALA A 206 21.95 -9.30 7.47
C ALA A 206 21.24 -8.75 6.23
N SER A 207 20.24 -9.49 5.77
CA SER A 207 19.38 -9.03 4.67
C SER A 207 18.52 -7.85 5.11
N ALA A 208 18.43 -6.83 4.26
CA ALA A 208 17.52 -5.72 4.49
C ALA A 208 16.07 -6.17 4.20
N PRO A 209 15.07 -5.70 4.99
CA PRO A 209 13.67 -6.00 4.72
C PRO A 209 13.26 -5.50 3.33
N GLY A 210 12.59 -6.37 2.57
CA GLY A 210 12.11 -6.03 1.24
C GLY A 210 10.92 -5.08 1.26
N ILE A 211 10.82 -4.23 0.24
CA ILE A 211 9.58 -3.50 -0.07
C ILE A 211 8.88 -4.26 -1.19
N GLY A 212 8.05 -5.25 -0.85
CA GLY A 212 7.29 -6.02 -1.82
C GLY A 212 6.10 -5.24 -2.40
N PRO A 213 5.63 -5.56 -3.61
CA PRO A 213 4.33 -5.10 -4.10
C PRO A 213 3.20 -5.79 -3.33
N LEU A 214 2.02 -5.17 -3.28
CA LEU A 214 0.81 -5.86 -2.85
C LEU A 214 0.58 -7.06 -3.77
N PRO A 215 0.36 -8.28 -3.23
CA PRO A 215 0.09 -9.44 -4.07
C PRO A 215 -1.10 -9.16 -4.97
N LYS A 216 -1.06 -9.72 -6.18
CA LYS A 216 -2.19 -9.64 -7.12
C LYS A 216 -3.22 -10.71 -6.81
N GLU A 217 -2.74 -11.89 -6.41
CA GLU A 217 -3.53 -13.06 -6.06
C GLU A 217 -2.81 -13.80 -4.93
N TYR A 218 -3.59 -14.39 -4.02
CA TYR A 218 -3.15 -15.24 -2.92
C TYR A 218 -4.38 -16.00 -2.39
N ALA A 219 -4.19 -17.15 -1.74
CA ALA A 219 -5.28 -17.98 -1.26
C ALA A 219 -5.85 -17.48 0.07
N ASP A 220 -7.16 -17.67 0.30
CA ASP A 220 -7.81 -17.30 1.55
C ASP A 220 -7.25 -18.03 2.77
N ALA A 221 -6.71 -19.25 2.57
CA ALA A 221 -6.04 -20.06 3.58
C ALA A 221 -4.72 -19.44 4.10
N GLU A 222 -4.13 -18.48 3.39
CA GLU A 222 -2.93 -17.77 3.84
C GLU A 222 -3.24 -16.71 4.91
N LEU A 223 -4.51 -16.32 5.06
CA LEU A 223 -4.91 -15.34 6.05
C LEU A 223 -5.12 -15.98 7.43
N PRO A 224 -4.68 -15.33 8.53
CA PRO A 224 -5.05 -15.79 9.85
C PRO A 224 -6.57 -15.67 10.07
N PRO A 225 -7.15 -16.43 11.01
CA PRO A 225 -8.58 -16.38 11.28
C PRO A 225 -9.02 -15.02 11.85
N ALA A 226 -8.14 -14.33 12.58
CA ALA A 226 -8.40 -13.03 13.17
C ALA A 226 -7.14 -12.17 13.22
N ILE A 227 -7.32 -10.86 13.22
CA ILE A 227 -6.29 -9.87 13.57
C ILE A 227 -6.92 -8.83 14.50
N ALA A 228 -6.26 -8.52 15.62
CA ALA A 228 -6.76 -7.57 16.62
C ALA A 228 -8.22 -7.82 17.08
N GLY A 229 -8.67 -9.09 17.12
CA GLY A 229 -10.03 -9.46 17.51
C GLY A 229 -11.09 -9.27 16.42
N GLU A 230 -10.69 -9.03 15.17
CA GLU A 230 -11.57 -8.85 14.02
C GLU A 230 -11.30 -9.90 12.93
N PRO A 231 -12.30 -10.28 12.12
CA PRO A 231 -12.07 -11.07 10.91
C PRO A 231 -11.19 -10.33 9.92
N VAL A 232 -10.44 -11.09 9.11
CA VAL A 232 -9.44 -10.53 8.19
C VAL A 232 -10.05 -10.28 6.81
N LEU A 233 -10.06 -9.02 6.39
CA LEU A 233 -10.56 -8.60 5.08
C LEU A 233 -9.64 -9.06 3.94
N GLY A 234 -8.33 -8.87 4.11
CA GLY A 234 -7.32 -9.17 3.11
C GLY A 234 -5.96 -8.58 3.47
N ILE A 235 -5.07 -8.40 2.50
CA ILE A 235 -3.73 -7.84 2.71
C ILE A 235 -3.73 -6.35 2.35
N SER A 236 -3.19 -5.50 3.22
CA SER A 236 -3.12 -4.04 3.00
C SER A 236 -1.83 -3.58 2.32
N ASP A 237 -1.91 -2.51 1.53
CA ASP A 237 -0.75 -1.84 0.93
C ASP A 237 0.14 -1.09 1.94
N VAL A 238 -0.29 -0.97 3.21
CA VAL A 238 0.43 -0.24 4.24
C VAL A 238 1.67 -1.05 4.67
N ASP A 239 1.45 -2.27 5.15
CA ASP A 239 2.47 -3.12 5.73
C ASP A 239 2.58 -4.49 5.03
N LEU A 240 1.78 -4.78 3.99
CA LEU A 240 1.54 -6.13 3.46
C LEU A 240 1.11 -7.14 4.52
N GLY A 241 0.55 -6.64 5.62
CA GLY A 241 -0.05 -7.44 6.65
C GLY A 241 -1.54 -7.68 6.39
N PRO A 242 -2.13 -8.64 7.10
CA PRO A 242 -3.57 -8.83 7.15
C PRO A 242 -4.25 -7.61 7.78
N LEU A 243 -5.30 -7.11 7.14
CA LEU A 243 -6.14 -6.03 7.63
C LEU A 243 -7.47 -6.58 8.14
N GLY A 244 -7.85 -6.21 9.36
CA GLY A 244 -9.13 -6.57 9.96
C GLY A 244 -10.29 -5.72 9.43
N PHE A 245 -11.52 -6.20 9.62
CA PHE A 245 -12.72 -5.38 9.48
C PHE A 245 -13.74 -5.70 10.56
N ASP A 246 -14.48 -4.67 10.96
CA ASP A 246 -15.56 -4.79 11.93
C ASP A 246 -16.75 -5.62 11.35
N PRO A 247 -17.11 -6.76 11.98
CA PRO A 247 -18.17 -7.66 11.52
C PRO A 247 -19.56 -7.30 12.03
N VAL A 248 -19.83 -6.05 12.42
CA VAL A 248 -21.13 -5.65 13.00
C VAL A 248 -21.80 -4.55 12.20
N GLY A 249 -23.09 -4.65 11.89
CA GLY A 249 -23.88 -3.65 11.17
C GLY A 249 -23.98 -3.91 9.67
N THR A 250 -24.01 -2.85 8.86
CA THR A 250 -24.08 -2.97 7.40
C THR A 250 -22.71 -2.86 6.75
N PHE A 251 -22.45 -3.62 5.70
CA PHE A 251 -21.23 -3.55 4.89
C PHE A 251 -21.60 -3.49 3.41
N LEU A 252 -21.09 -2.49 2.71
CA LEU A 252 -21.32 -2.31 1.28
C LEU A 252 -20.17 -2.91 0.47
N LEU A 253 -20.48 -3.69 -0.57
CA LEU A 253 -19.52 -4.16 -1.55
C LEU A 253 -19.91 -3.64 -2.94
N ALA A 254 -18.98 -2.95 -3.60
CA ALA A 254 -19.20 -2.38 -4.92
C ALA A 254 -18.04 -2.66 -5.87
N GLY A 255 -18.30 -2.71 -7.16
CA GLY A 255 -17.29 -2.91 -8.19
C GLY A 255 -17.88 -2.84 -9.60
N PRO A 256 -17.07 -2.59 -10.65
CA PRO A 256 -17.49 -2.78 -12.03
C PRO A 256 -17.62 -4.29 -12.37
N PRO A 257 -18.17 -4.65 -13.55
CA PRO A 257 -18.13 -6.02 -14.06
C PRO A 257 -16.71 -6.60 -14.07
N ALA A 258 -16.60 -7.90 -13.80
CA ALA A 258 -15.32 -8.65 -13.77
C ALA A 258 -14.27 -8.16 -12.74
N SER A 259 -14.62 -7.25 -11.82
CA SER A 259 -13.72 -6.80 -10.75
C SER A 259 -13.50 -7.81 -9.62
N GLY A 260 -14.26 -8.91 -9.61
CA GLY A 260 -14.20 -9.94 -8.58
C GLY A 260 -15.28 -9.85 -7.50
N ARG A 261 -16.40 -9.15 -7.73
CA ARG A 261 -17.49 -8.96 -6.75
C ARG A 261 -18.00 -10.28 -6.12
N SER A 262 -18.28 -11.30 -6.92
CA SER A 262 -18.74 -12.60 -6.40
C SER A 262 -17.66 -13.29 -5.55
N ASN A 263 -16.39 -13.26 -5.97
CA ASN A 263 -15.28 -13.77 -5.15
C ASN A 263 -15.12 -12.96 -3.86
N ALA A 264 -15.25 -11.64 -3.91
CA ALA A 264 -15.16 -10.77 -2.75
C ALA A 264 -16.28 -11.07 -1.72
N LEU A 265 -17.51 -11.28 -2.18
CA LEU A 265 -18.63 -11.68 -1.33
C LEU A 265 -18.37 -13.06 -0.69
N HIS A 266 -17.81 -14.02 -1.46
CA HIS A 266 -17.37 -15.32 -0.94
C HIS A 266 -16.24 -15.19 0.09
N ALA A 267 -15.23 -14.37 -0.18
CA ALA A 267 -14.09 -14.11 0.69
C ALA A 267 -14.52 -13.51 2.04
N LEU A 268 -15.49 -12.60 2.03
CA LEU A 268 -16.06 -12.02 3.25
C LEU A 268 -16.81 -13.08 4.07
N ALA A 269 -17.60 -13.95 3.42
CA ALA A 269 -18.29 -15.05 4.09
C ALA A 269 -17.28 -16.00 4.77
N ARG A 270 -16.26 -16.41 4.04
CA ARG A 270 -15.17 -17.27 4.51
C ARG A 270 -14.38 -16.64 5.64
N SER A 271 -14.11 -15.33 5.55
CA SER A 271 -13.39 -14.60 6.58
C SER A 271 -14.15 -14.59 7.91
N VAL A 272 -15.46 -14.30 7.88
CA VAL A 272 -16.30 -14.37 9.07
C VAL A 272 -16.36 -15.80 9.61
N GLN A 273 -16.53 -16.81 8.75
CA GLN A 273 -16.59 -18.22 9.18
C GLN A 273 -15.27 -18.70 9.83
N ARG A 274 -14.11 -18.26 9.31
CA ARG A 274 -12.81 -18.54 9.94
C ARG A 274 -12.66 -17.86 11.31
N PHE A 275 -13.21 -16.66 11.44
CA PHE A 275 -13.18 -15.88 12.67
C PHE A 275 -14.13 -16.44 13.74
N ASP A 276 -15.34 -16.82 13.33
CA ASP A 276 -16.42 -17.32 14.17
C ASP A 276 -17.08 -18.54 13.50
N PRO A 277 -16.63 -19.77 13.83
CA PRO A 277 -17.16 -21.01 13.24
C PRO A 277 -18.65 -21.27 13.53
N ASP A 278 -19.20 -20.65 14.58
CA ASP A 278 -20.59 -20.80 14.99
C ASP A 278 -21.51 -19.75 14.34
N ALA A 279 -20.94 -18.84 13.53
CA ALA A 279 -21.72 -17.85 12.78
C ALA A 279 -22.69 -18.52 11.80
N ARG A 280 -23.96 -18.11 11.88
CA ARG A 280 -25.04 -18.57 11.00
C ARG A 280 -25.08 -17.70 9.74
N LEU A 281 -24.70 -18.29 8.61
CA LEU A 281 -24.60 -17.61 7.33
C LEU A 281 -25.89 -17.77 6.52
N TYR A 282 -26.45 -16.66 6.04
CA TYR A 282 -27.63 -16.64 5.18
C TYR A 282 -27.33 -15.97 3.84
N TYR A 283 -27.90 -16.49 2.76
CA TYR A 283 -27.67 -15.99 1.40
C TYR A 283 -28.97 -15.58 0.71
N LEU A 284 -29.06 -14.31 0.34
CA LEU A 284 -30.14 -13.74 -0.48
C LEU A 284 -29.52 -13.36 -1.83
N GLY A 285 -29.87 -14.06 -2.89
CA GLY A 285 -29.20 -13.81 -4.17
C GLY A 285 -29.82 -14.56 -5.34
N ASN A 286 -28.97 -15.15 -6.18
CA ASN A 286 -29.36 -15.81 -7.42
C ASN A 286 -28.94 -17.29 -7.42
N ALA A 287 -29.85 -18.18 -7.79
CA ALA A 287 -29.59 -19.62 -7.85
C ALA A 287 -28.47 -20.02 -8.82
N ARG A 288 -28.18 -19.18 -9.83
CA ARG A 288 -27.11 -19.42 -10.82
C ARG A 288 -25.76 -18.91 -10.36
N SER A 289 -25.71 -18.14 -9.26
CA SER A 289 -24.44 -17.67 -8.72
C SER A 289 -23.64 -18.84 -8.17
N PRO A 290 -22.32 -18.92 -8.44
CA PRO A 290 -21.45 -19.90 -7.79
C PRO A 290 -21.54 -19.85 -6.26
N LEU A 291 -21.84 -18.67 -5.70
CA LEU A 291 -21.94 -18.46 -4.27
C LEU A 291 -23.13 -19.22 -3.63
N SER A 292 -24.18 -19.51 -4.40
CA SER A 292 -25.40 -20.16 -3.89
C SER A 292 -25.15 -21.54 -3.26
N GLN A 293 -24.06 -22.22 -3.64
CA GLN A 293 -23.67 -23.55 -3.12
C GLN A 293 -22.26 -23.56 -2.51
N ALA A 294 -21.55 -22.43 -2.51
CA ALA A 294 -20.14 -22.36 -2.10
C ALA A 294 -19.93 -22.40 -0.58
N MET A 295 -20.97 -22.11 0.21
CA MET A 295 -20.90 -22.09 1.67
C MET A 295 -22.01 -22.96 2.28
N PRO A 296 -21.82 -23.48 3.50
CA PRO A 296 -22.88 -24.19 4.23
C PRO A 296 -23.92 -23.19 4.77
N TRP A 297 -24.76 -22.65 3.88
CA TRP A 297 -25.79 -21.68 4.23
C TRP A 297 -26.79 -22.26 5.24
N THR A 298 -27.04 -21.55 6.33
CA THR A 298 -28.12 -21.84 7.27
C THR A 298 -29.49 -21.70 6.60
N GLY A 299 -29.62 -20.74 5.68
CA GLY A 299 -30.78 -20.59 4.82
C GLY A 299 -30.44 -19.75 3.60
N SER A 300 -31.13 -20.00 2.49
CA SER A 300 -30.96 -19.23 1.26
C SER A 300 -32.28 -18.94 0.56
N ALA A 301 -32.34 -17.79 -0.12
CA ALA A 301 -33.45 -17.39 -0.97
C ALA A 301 -32.92 -16.82 -2.28
N THR A 302 -33.34 -17.40 -3.39
CA THR A 302 -32.67 -17.21 -4.69
C THR A 302 -33.55 -16.60 -5.78
N THR A 303 -34.74 -16.12 -5.43
CA THR A 303 -35.65 -15.40 -6.33
C THR A 303 -36.15 -14.13 -5.63
N ALA A 304 -36.43 -13.07 -6.40
CA ALA A 304 -36.86 -11.78 -5.84
C ALA A 304 -38.12 -11.90 -4.96
N GLU A 305 -39.05 -12.77 -5.33
CA GLU A 305 -40.29 -13.01 -4.59
C GLU A 305 -40.05 -13.79 -3.29
N ALA A 306 -39.06 -14.69 -3.28
CA ALA A 306 -38.77 -15.54 -2.13
C ALA A 306 -37.92 -14.84 -1.06
N VAL A 307 -37.22 -13.75 -1.39
CA VAL A 307 -36.35 -13.03 -0.43
C VAL A 307 -37.12 -12.29 0.67
N ALA A 308 -38.35 -11.84 0.38
CA ALA A 308 -39.09 -10.98 1.30
C ALA A 308 -39.36 -11.62 2.68
N ALA A 309 -39.78 -12.89 2.70
CA ALA A 309 -40.10 -13.58 3.95
C ALA A 309 -38.84 -13.85 4.81
N PRO A 310 -37.76 -14.48 4.28
CA PRO A 310 -36.51 -14.65 5.02
C PRO A 310 -35.89 -13.33 5.50
N ALA A 311 -35.92 -12.26 4.69
CA ALA A 311 -35.42 -10.96 5.12
C ALA A 311 -36.17 -10.40 6.33
N LYS A 312 -37.51 -10.60 6.38
CA LYS A 312 -38.34 -10.20 7.51
C LYS A 312 -38.06 -11.05 8.76
N ASP A 313 -37.93 -12.36 8.60
CA ASP A 313 -37.63 -13.28 9.70
C ASP A 313 -36.23 -13.02 10.28
N LEU A 314 -35.25 -12.78 9.42
CA LEU A 314 -33.88 -12.41 9.81
C LEU A 314 -33.85 -11.05 10.50
N SER A 315 -34.64 -10.07 10.06
CA SER A 315 -34.75 -8.77 10.72
C SER A 315 -35.28 -8.93 12.16
N ALA A 316 -36.31 -9.76 12.36
CA ALA A 316 -36.84 -10.06 13.68
C ALA A 316 -35.81 -10.77 14.57
N ALA A 317 -35.11 -11.78 14.04
CA ALA A 317 -34.07 -12.49 14.78
C ALA A 317 -32.90 -11.58 15.17
N ILE A 318 -32.40 -10.76 14.24
CA ILE A 318 -31.29 -9.82 14.50
C ILE A 318 -31.67 -8.75 15.53
N ALA A 319 -32.95 -8.38 15.64
CA ALA A 319 -33.43 -7.41 16.62
C ALA A 319 -33.67 -8.02 18.01
N ASP A 320 -33.72 -9.35 18.12
CA ASP A 320 -33.92 -10.05 19.38
C ASP A 320 -32.59 -10.21 20.13
N ALA A 321 -32.55 -9.71 21.37
CA ALA A 321 -31.36 -9.74 22.22
C ALA A 321 -31.03 -11.15 22.72
N ASP A 322 -31.99 -12.07 22.68
CA ASP A 322 -31.82 -13.47 23.08
C ASP A 322 -31.34 -14.35 21.91
N THR A 323 -31.11 -13.76 20.73
CA THR A 323 -30.60 -14.50 19.57
C THR A 323 -29.18 -15.01 19.82
N GLU A 324 -29.06 -16.33 19.92
CA GLU A 324 -27.78 -17.00 20.09
C GLU A 324 -26.93 -16.98 18.81
N GLY A 325 -25.64 -16.68 18.97
CA GLY A 325 -24.65 -16.70 17.89
C GLY A 325 -24.82 -15.58 16.87
N ARG A 326 -23.77 -15.33 16.08
CA ARG A 326 -23.78 -14.25 15.10
C ARG A 326 -24.55 -14.67 13.83
N ILE A 327 -25.54 -13.89 13.44
CA ILE A 327 -26.16 -13.95 12.12
C ILE A 327 -25.36 -13.08 11.15
N VAL A 328 -25.01 -13.63 9.98
CA VAL A 328 -24.43 -12.90 8.86
C VAL A 328 -25.24 -13.14 7.60
N VAL A 329 -25.74 -12.06 7.00
CA VAL A 329 -26.57 -12.12 5.79
C VAL A 329 -25.82 -11.51 4.61
N LEU A 330 -25.72 -12.26 3.52
CA LEU A 330 -25.10 -11.82 2.28
C LEU A 330 -26.18 -11.62 1.23
N ILE A 331 -26.21 -10.42 0.66
CA ILE A 331 -27.19 -10.00 -0.35
C ILE A 331 -26.42 -9.74 -1.64
N GLU A 332 -26.56 -10.61 -2.62
CA GLU A 332 -25.96 -10.45 -3.95
C GLU A 332 -26.91 -9.67 -4.86
N SER A 333 -26.38 -8.77 -5.70
CA SER A 333 -27.16 -7.95 -6.62
C SER A 333 -28.34 -7.23 -5.95
N ILE A 334 -28.09 -6.48 -4.86
CA ILE A 334 -29.17 -5.81 -4.08
C ILE A 334 -30.10 -4.92 -4.94
N GLY A 335 -29.60 -4.41 -6.08
CA GLY A 335 -30.39 -3.64 -7.04
C GLY A 335 -31.56 -4.41 -7.65
N ASP A 336 -31.48 -5.74 -7.75
CA ASP A 336 -32.54 -6.60 -8.31
C ASP A 336 -33.80 -6.63 -7.43
N TYR A 337 -33.68 -6.22 -6.16
CA TYR A 337 -34.79 -6.20 -5.20
C TYR A 337 -35.50 -4.85 -5.11
N LEU A 338 -35.00 -3.81 -5.80
CA LEU A 338 -35.64 -2.50 -5.80
C LEU A 338 -37.06 -2.59 -6.34
N GLN A 339 -38.02 -2.01 -5.62
CA GLN A 339 -39.44 -2.02 -5.96
C GLN A 339 -40.09 -3.42 -6.00
N THR A 340 -39.42 -4.44 -5.48
CA THR A 340 -40.00 -5.78 -5.26
C THR A 340 -40.59 -5.88 -3.85
N PRO A 341 -41.37 -6.94 -3.53
CA PRO A 341 -41.82 -7.18 -2.16
C PRO A 341 -40.68 -7.31 -1.13
N ALA A 342 -39.45 -7.60 -1.57
CA ALA A 342 -38.29 -7.70 -0.70
C ALA A 342 -37.68 -6.36 -0.30
N ASP A 343 -37.94 -5.27 -1.03
CA ASP A 343 -37.32 -3.94 -0.83
C ASP A 343 -37.46 -3.47 0.63
N GLY A 344 -38.71 -3.35 1.11
CA GLY A 344 -39.00 -2.93 2.48
C GLY A 344 -38.49 -3.90 3.54
N ALA A 345 -38.50 -5.21 3.26
CA ALA A 345 -38.00 -6.21 4.18
C ALA A 345 -36.47 -6.10 4.38
N ILE A 346 -35.72 -5.84 3.31
CA ILE A 346 -34.27 -5.65 3.37
C ILE A 346 -33.93 -4.31 4.03
N VAL A 347 -34.73 -3.25 3.82
CA VAL A 347 -34.56 -1.98 4.55
C VAL A 347 -34.64 -2.20 6.07
N GLU A 348 -35.65 -2.93 6.53
CA GLU A 348 -35.80 -3.22 7.97
C GLU A 348 -34.67 -4.11 8.50
N LEU A 349 -34.25 -5.11 7.72
CA LEU A 349 -33.09 -5.95 8.04
C LEU A 349 -31.81 -5.12 8.22
N ALA A 350 -31.53 -4.21 7.29
CA ALA A 350 -30.36 -3.33 7.36
C ALA A 350 -30.42 -2.37 8.57
N ARG A 351 -31.61 -1.89 8.93
CA ARG A 351 -31.82 -1.05 10.13
C ARG A 351 -31.63 -1.83 11.43
N ALA A 352 -32.13 -3.07 11.49
CA ALA A 352 -31.93 -3.96 12.63
C ALA A 352 -30.44 -4.24 12.82
N ALA A 353 -29.73 -4.59 11.74
CA ALA A 353 -28.30 -4.89 11.78
C ALA A 353 -27.47 -3.76 12.41
N LYS A 354 -27.75 -2.50 12.07
CA LYS A 354 -27.05 -1.31 12.62
C LYS A 354 -27.19 -1.13 14.13
N ARG A 355 -28.16 -1.79 14.77
CA ARG A 355 -28.45 -1.68 16.21
C ARG A 355 -28.21 -3.01 16.95
N SER A 356 -27.50 -3.93 16.31
CA SER A 356 -27.24 -5.30 16.80
C SER A 356 -25.75 -5.64 16.64
N ASP A 357 -25.34 -6.83 17.08
CA ASP A 357 -23.99 -7.38 16.88
C ASP A 357 -23.87 -8.31 15.65
N HIS A 358 -24.81 -8.18 14.70
CA HIS A 358 -24.93 -8.99 13.49
C HIS A 358 -24.46 -8.26 12.24
N LEU A 359 -24.18 -8.99 11.15
CA LEU A 359 -23.65 -8.42 9.90
C LEU A 359 -24.63 -8.58 8.74
N VAL A 360 -24.82 -7.53 7.96
CA VAL A 360 -25.50 -7.59 6.66
C VAL A 360 -24.60 -6.99 5.60
N ILE A 361 -24.18 -7.82 4.64
CA ILE A 361 -23.34 -7.43 3.51
C ILE A 361 -24.23 -7.33 2.28
N ALA A 362 -24.21 -6.18 1.60
CA ALA A 362 -24.90 -6.01 0.32
C ALA A 362 -23.90 -5.70 -0.79
N GLU A 363 -24.05 -6.44 -1.88
CA GLU A 363 -23.23 -6.36 -3.07
C GLU A 363 -24.05 -5.78 -4.22
N ALA A 364 -23.46 -4.86 -4.98
CA ALA A 364 -24.04 -4.35 -6.22
C ALA A 364 -22.96 -3.82 -7.16
N GLU A 365 -23.35 -3.57 -8.41
CA GLU A 365 -22.48 -2.90 -9.37
C GLU A 365 -22.23 -1.45 -8.93
N MET A 366 -21.04 -0.91 -9.23
CA MET A 366 -20.64 0.44 -8.82
C MET A 366 -21.67 1.52 -9.20
N SER A 367 -22.25 1.41 -10.39
CA SER A 367 -23.27 2.30 -10.95
C SER A 367 -24.57 2.33 -10.10
N ALA A 368 -24.99 1.18 -9.57
CA ALA A 368 -26.23 1.06 -8.80
C ALA A 368 -26.17 1.88 -7.51
N TRP A 369 -25.00 1.89 -6.85
CA TRP A 369 -24.75 2.64 -5.61
C TRP A 369 -24.77 4.17 -5.79
N GLY A 370 -24.71 4.67 -7.03
CA GLY A 370 -24.87 6.09 -7.33
C GLY A 370 -26.30 6.60 -7.15
N SER A 371 -27.29 5.70 -7.14
CA SER A 371 -28.71 6.07 -7.00
C SER A 371 -29.11 6.43 -5.57
N SER A 372 -30.26 7.08 -5.41
CA SER A 372 -30.77 7.59 -4.12
C SER A 372 -31.95 6.77 -3.56
N TRP A 373 -32.03 5.48 -3.91
CA TRP A 373 -33.07 4.60 -3.39
C TRP A 373 -32.92 4.37 -1.88
N PRO A 374 -34.02 4.34 -1.10
CA PRO A 374 -33.97 4.14 0.35
C PRO A 374 -33.19 2.88 0.76
N LEU A 375 -33.42 1.76 0.07
CA LEU A 375 -32.73 0.49 0.28
C LEU A 375 -31.20 0.64 0.25
N LEU A 376 -30.67 1.24 -0.81
CA LEU A 376 -29.23 1.47 -0.96
C LEU A 376 -28.72 2.51 0.03
N GLY A 377 -29.56 3.50 0.35
CA GLY A 377 -29.30 4.52 1.36
C GLY A 377 -28.99 3.93 2.73
N GLU A 378 -29.67 2.84 3.13
CA GLU A 378 -29.37 2.19 4.40
C GLU A 378 -27.91 1.69 4.48
N PHE A 379 -27.38 1.09 3.42
CA PHE A 379 -25.98 0.64 3.39
C PHE A 379 -24.99 1.81 3.27
N LYS A 380 -25.25 2.78 2.39
CA LYS A 380 -24.41 3.97 2.20
C LYS A 380 -24.26 4.80 3.48
N ASN A 381 -25.34 4.92 4.25
CA ASN A 381 -25.34 5.66 5.51
C ASN A 381 -24.45 5.02 6.59
N GLY A 382 -24.16 3.71 6.47
CA GLY A 382 -23.17 3.04 7.31
C GLY A 382 -21.72 3.51 7.08
N ARG A 383 -21.44 4.17 5.94
CA ARG A 383 -20.11 4.68 5.54
C ARG A 383 -18.99 3.65 5.73
N ARG A 384 -19.32 2.38 5.48
CA ARG A 384 -18.40 1.26 5.60
C ARG A 384 -18.61 0.29 4.46
N GLY A 385 -17.51 -0.08 3.81
CA GLY A 385 -17.58 -0.99 2.68
C GLY A 385 -16.26 -1.16 1.96
N PHE A 386 -16.34 -1.89 0.86
CA PHE A 386 -15.23 -2.19 -0.03
C PHE A 386 -15.59 -1.83 -1.46
N LEU A 387 -14.77 -0.97 -2.08
CA LEU A 387 -14.95 -0.56 -3.47
C LEU A 387 -13.85 -1.22 -4.31
N LEU A 388 -14.20 -2.23 -5.12
CA LEU A 388 -13.32 -2.91 -6.06
C LEU A 388 -13.06 -2.02 -7.28
N GLN A 389 -11.79 -1.89 -7.65
CA GLN A 389 -11.33 -1.09 -8.81
C GLN A 389 -12.01 0.30 -8.92
N PRO A 390 -12.04 1.13 -7.86
CA PRO A 390 -12.83 2.34 -7.88
C PRO A 390 -12.16 3.47 -8.66
N GLU A 391 -12.95 4.47 -9.03
CA GLU A 391 -12.46 5.79 -9.42
C GLU A 391 -12.37 6.71 -8.19
N THR A 392 -11.50 7.71 -8.26
CA THR A 392 -11.22 8.63 -7.13
C THR A 392 -12.51 9.28 -6.57
N VAL A 393 -13.45 9.64 -7.44
CA VAL A 393 -14.71 10.32 -7.09
C VAL A 393 -15.73 9.40 -6.39
N GLU A 394 -15.63 8.09 -6.58
CA GLU A 394 -16.64 7.14 -6.10
C GLU A 394 -16.64 6.99 -4.57
N GLY A 395 -15.49 7.18 -3.92
CA GLY A 395 -15.43 7.17 -2.46
C GLY A 395 -16.29 8.27 -1.82
N ASP A 396 -16.31 9.46 -2.43
CA ASP A 396 -17.13 10.58 -1.94
C ASP A 396 -18.62 10.34 -2.23
N ILE A 397 -18.94 9.93 -3.46
CA ILE A 397 -20.32 9.67 -3.91
C ILE A 397 -20.99 8.52 -3.12
N ILE A 398 -20.26 7.44 -2.87
CA ILE A 398 -20.83 6.21 -2.30
C ILE A 398 -20.71 6.20 -0.79
N LEU A 399 -19.53 6.49 -0.23
CA LEU A 399 -19.23 6.31 1.20
C LEU A 399 -18.78 7.61 1.91
N LYS A 400 -18.87 8.78 1.25
CA LYS A 400 -18.50 10.09 1.80
C LYS A 400 -17.07 10.13 2.34
N THR A 401 -16.15 9.46 1.66
CA THR A 401 -14.73 9.38 2.02
C THR A 401 -13.88 9.67 0.79
N GLN A 402 -13.06 10.71 0.85
CA GLN A 402 -12.17 11.07 -0.24
C GLN A 402 -11.11 9.97 -0.44
N LEU A 403 -11.02 9.45 -1.65
CA LEU A 403 -9.97 8.51 -2.03
C LEU A 403 -8.72 9.24 -2.51
N PRO A 404 -7.53 8.66 -2.32
CA PRO A 404 -6.33 9.14 -3.02
C PRO A 404 -6.53 9.01 -4.53
N ARG A 405 -5.71 9.71 -5.33
CA ARG A 405 -5.75 9.58 -6.79
C ARG A 405 -5.55 8.13 -7.20
N ILE A 406 -6.52 7.58 -7.92
CA ILE A 406 -6.51 6.19 -8.37
C ILE A 406 -6.01 6.09 -9.81
N ASN A 407 -5.08 5.15 -10.04
CA ASN A 407 -4.70 4.68 -11.37
C ASN A 407 -5.26 3.27 -11.59
N LYS A 408 -6.11 3.09 -12.62
CA LYS A 408 -6.78 1.80 -12.88
C LYS A 408 -5.81 0.63 -13.10
N SER A 409 -4.60 0.88 -13.63
CA SER A 409 -3.60 -0.18 -13.81
C SER A 409 -3.08 -0.77 -12.50
N GLU A 410 -3.24 -0.07 -11.38
CA GLU A 410 -2.82 -0.53 -10.05
C GLU A 410 -3.85 -1.43 -9.36
N PHE A 411 -5.05 -1.58 -9.95
CA PHE A 411 -6.18 -2.30 -9.37
C PHE A 411 -6.54 -3.54 -10.23
N PRO A 412 -5.82 -4.66 -10.09
CA PRO A 412 -6.27 -5.94 -10.66
C PRO A 412 -7.57 -6.42 -9.99
N PRO A 413 -8.24 -7.47 -10.52
CA PRO A 413 -9.37 -8.09 -9.86
C PRO A 413 -9.09 -8.43 -8.38
N GLY A 414 -10.09 -8.24 -7.52
CA GLY A 414 -9.96 -8.44 -6.07
C GLY A 414 -9.28 -7.27 -5.32
N ARG A 415 -8.66 -6.31 -6.02
CA ARG A 415 -8.10 -5.12 -5.39
C ARG A 415 -9.11 -3.99 -5.30
N GLY A 416 -9.13 -3.33 -4.15
CA GLY A 416 -10.04 -2.23 -3.90
C GLY A 416 -9.62 -1.33 -2.75
N MET A 417 -10.50 -0.38 -2.45
CA MET A 417 -10.38 0.51 -1.31
C MET A 417 -11.36 0.06 -0.22
N TYR A 418 -10.82 -0.36 0.91
CA TYR A 418 -11.60 -0.51 2.14
C TYR A 418 -11.83 0.87 2.74
N ILE A 419 -13.08 1.18 3.09
CA ILE A 419 -13.47 2.43 3.73
C ILE A 419 -14.20 2.10 5.03
N ALA A 420 -13.74 2.71 6.12
CA ALA A 420 -14.39 2.66 7.44
C ALA A 420 -14.01 3.88 8.27
N LYS A 421 -14.96 4.41 9.05
CA LYS A 421 -14.73 5.52 10.00
C LYS A 421 -14.07 6.75 9.33
N GLY A 422 -14.42 7.02 8.07
CA GLY A 422 -13.87 8.14 7.28
C GLY A 422 -12.42 7.97 6.82
N LYS A 423 -11.82 6.79 7.02
CA LYS A 423 -10.49 6.43 6.54
C LYS A 423 -10.60 5.45 5.38
N SER A 424 -9.58 5.43 4.53
CA SER A 424 -9.46 4.44 3.44
C SER A 424 -8.12 3.72 3.49
N ALA A 425 -8.12 2.46 3.06
CA ALA A 425 -6.92 1.64 2.88
C ALA A 425 -7.05 0.84 1.57
N ARG A 426 -5.96 0.74 0.81
CA ARG A 426 -5.91 -0.15 -0.36
C ARG A 426 -5.66 -1.57 0.13
N VAL A 427 -6.45 -2.51 -0.35
CA VAL A 427 -6.42 -3.92 0.08
C VAL A 427 -6.57 -4.82 -1.14
N GLN A 428 -5.85 -5.93 -1.13
CA GLN A 428 -6.10 -7.07 -2.01
C GLN A 428 -6.92 -8.10 -1.24
N LEU A 429 -8.11 -8.44 -1.71
CA LEU A 429 -8.90 -9.54 -1.18
C LEU A 429 -8.32 -10.90 -1.64
N PRO A 430 -8.46 -11.97 -0.84
CA PRO A 430 -7.98 -13.29 -1.22
C PRO A 430 -8.80 -13.86 -2.37
N LEU A 431 -8.19 -14.76 -3.13
CA LEU A 431 -8.89 -15.66 -4.03
C LEU A 431 -9.43 -16.83 -3.22
N VAL A 432 -10.74 -17.09 -3.32
CA VAL A 432 -11.36 -18.28 -2.73
C VAL A 432 -11.48 -19.34 -3.82
N GLU A 433 -10.68 -20.39 -3.71
CA GLU A 433 -10.82 -21.56 -4.57
C GLU A 433 -12.06 -22.37 -4.13
N GLY A 434 -12.82 -22.85 -5.12
CA GLY A 434 -14.18 -23.37 -4.95
C GLY A 434 -14.32 -24.61 -4.10
#